data_AF-A0A0F9QG18-F1
#
_entry.id   AF-A0A0F9QG18-F1
#
_cell.length_a   1.000
_cell.length_b   1.000
_cell.length_c   1.000
_cell.angle_alpha   90.00
_cell.angle_beta   90.00
_cell.angle_gamma   90.00
#
_symmetry.space_group_name_H-M   'P 1'
#
loop_
_entity.id
_entity.type
_entity.pdbx_description
1 polymer ?
#
loop_
_entity_poly.entity_id
_entity_poly.type
_entity_poly.pdbx_seq_one_letter_code
_entity_poly.pdbx_strand_id
1 'polypeptide(L)'
;MNVYFVNAGEVTTYDCIDREAGLYVPEEGCLVELVAAWTRKQAIYTMWKAHKHDLGDLTDQRWITMCIAKRVDRPRGILPPNDPLWRSPKFCGPEEEVA
;
A
#
# COMPACT_ATOMS: atom_id res chain seq x y z
N MET A 1 -2.65 -14.98 -10.33
CA MET A 1 -2.47 -13.51 -10.32
C MET A 1 -1.06 -13.15 -9.85
N ASN A 2 -0.66 -11.88 -9.86
CA ASN A 2 0.57 -11.42 -9.22
C ASN A 2 0.23 -10.63 -7.95
N VAL A 3 1.16 -10.52 -7.01
CA VAL A 3 1.02 -9.67 -5.82
C VAL A 3 2.04 -8.55 -5.92
N TYR A 4 1.55 -7.34 -5.72
CA TYR A 4 2.35 -6.13 -5.75
C TYR A 4 2.32 -5.49 -4.37
N PHE A 5 3.49 -5.13 -3.88
CA PHE A 5 3.59 -4.08 -2.88
C PHE A 5 3.30 -2.76 -3.56
N VAL A 6 2.45 -1.94 -2.95
CA VAL A 6 2.08 -0.62 -3.42
C VAL A 6 2.17 0.33 -2.22
N ASN A 7 2.98 1.37 -2.36
CA ASN A 7 3.16 2.44 -1.39
C ASN A 7 2.78 3.74 -2.08
N ALA A 8 1.79 4.44 -1.53
CA ALA A 8 1.29 5.70 -2.09
C ALA A 8 2.02 6.94 -1.55
N GLY A 9 2.84 6.77 -0.50
CA GLY A 9 3.51 7.85 0.22
C GLY A 9 2.79 8.21 1.51
N GLU A 10 3.17 9.37 2.07
CA GLU A 10 2.49 9.98 3.22
C GLU A 10 1.10 10.42 2.81
N VAL A 11 0.11 9.98 3.58
CA VAL A 11 -1.26 10.46 3.51
C VAL A 11 -1.56 11.25 4.76
N THR A 12 -2.28 12.36 4.59
CA THR A 12 -2.83 13.13 5.70
C THR A 12 -4.24 12.61 5.96
N THR A 13 -4.40 11.81 7.00
CA THR A 13 -5.71 11.29 7.43
C THR A 13 -6.27 12.16 8.56
N TYR A 14 -7.56 12.49 8.50
CA TYR A 14 -8.27 13.32 9.48
C TYR A 14 -9.11 12.44 10.42
N ASP A 15 -8.47 11.57 11.20
CA ASP A 15 -9.18 10.58 12.01
C ASP A 15 -9.18 10.85 13.52
N CYS A 16 -8.40 11.82 14.02
CA CYS A 16 -8.41 12.20 15.44
C CYS A 16 -9.10 13.55 15.64
N ILE A 17 -10.25 13.55 16.32
CA ILE A 17 -10.84 14.79 16.84
C ILE A 17 -10.08 15.15 18.11
N ASP A 18 -9.41 16.30 18.14
CA ASP A 18 -9.00 16.90 19.41
C ASP A 18 -10.26 17.18 20.23
N ARG A 19 -10.42 16.43 21.32
CA ARG A 19 -11.64 16.43 22.13
C ARG A 19 -11.87 17.77 22.85
N GLU A 20 -10.84 18.61 22.97
CA GLU A 20 -10.92 19.95 23.58
C GLU A 20 -11.17 21.05 22.54
N ALA A 21 -10.70 20.88 21.29
CA ALA A 21 -10.83 21.90 20.24
C ALA A 21 -11.94 21.63 19.22
N GLY A 22 -12.50 20.41 19.14
CA GLY A 22 -13.48 20.04 18.12
C GLY A 22 -12.94 20.09 16.69
N LEU A 23 -11.61 20.10 16.55
CA LEU A 23 -10.90 20.15 15.28
C LEU A 23 -10.34 18.76 14.95
N TYR A 24 -10.43 18.38 13.69
CA TYR A 24 -9.75 17.20 13.18
C TYR A 24 -8.24 17.48 13.14
N VAL A 25 -7.49 16.74 13.92
CA VAL A 25 -6.03 16.73 13.90
C VAL A 25 -5.61 15.79 12.76
N PRO A 26 -4.70 16.23 11.87
CA PRO A 26 -4.12 15.35 10.89
C PRO A 26 -3.13 14.39 11.55
N GLU A 27 -3.31 13.09 11.34
CA GLU A 27 -2.23 12.11 11.54
C GLU A 27 -1.55 11.86 10.19
N GLU A 28 -0.22 11.94 10.19
CA GLU A 28 0.61 11.60 9.04
C GLU A 28 0.95 10.11 9.10
N GLY A 29 0.54 9.35 8.09
CA GLY A 29 0.85 7.92 7.97
C GLY A 29 1.29 7.56 6.55
N CYS A 30 2.17 6.58 6.39
CA CYS A 30 2.45 6.01 5.08
C CYS A 30 1.36 5.01 4.69
N LEU A 31 0.67 5.23 3.58
CA LEU A 31 -0.30 4.26 3.08
C LEU A 31 0.40 3.20 2.23
N VAL A 32 0.42 1.97 2.73
CA VAL A 32 1.14 0.84 2.13
C VAL A 32 0.29 -0.42 2.16
N GLU A 33 0.17 -1.08 1.01
CA GLU A 33 -0.68 -2.26 0.88
C GLU A 33 -0.05 -3.36 -0.01
N LEU A 34 -0.50 -4.60 0.22
CA LEU A 34 -0.29 -5.70 -0.70
C LEU A 34 -1.52 -5.87 -1.59
N VAL A 35 -1.33 -5.84 -2.90
CA VAL A 35 -2.43 -5.90 -3.86
C VAL A 35 -2.24 -7.04 -4.84
N ALA A 36 -3.19 -7.98 -4.83
CA ALA A 36 -3.28 -9.05 -5.80
C ALA A 36 -3.98 -8.54 -7.08
N ALA A 37 -3.23 -8.50 -8.19
CA ALA A 37 -3.70 -8.00 -9.48
C ALA A 37 -3.00 -8.70 -10.64
N TRP A 38 -3.52 -8.57 -11.86
CA TRP A 38 -2.84 -9.11 -13.05
C TRP A 38 -1.65 -8.26 -13.47
N THR A 39 -1.75 -6.95 -13.30
CA THR A 39 -0.73 -5.99 -13.71
C THR A 39 -0.45 -4.96 -12.62
N ARG A 40 0.73 -4.33 -12.69
CA ARG A 40 1.14 -3.21 -11.82
C ARG A 40 0.12 -2.06 -11.85
N LYS A 41 -0.37 -1.69 -13.04
CA LYS A 41 -1.37 -0.62 -13.20
C LYS A 41 -2.68 -0.95 -12.48
N GLN A 42 -3.12 -2.20 -12.56
CA GLN A 42 -4.32 -2.65 -11.84
C GLN A 42 -4.11 -2.65 -10.33
N ALA A 43 -2.91 -2.97 -9.84
CA ALA A 43 -2.60 -2.90 -8.42
C ALA A 43 -2.70 -1.46 -7.89
N ILE A 44 -2.04 -0.52 -8.56
CA ILE A 44 -2.10 0.92 -8.24
C ILE A 44 -3.55 1.41 -8.24
N TYR A 45 -4.31 1.14 -9.31
CA TYR A 45 -5.69 1.56 -9.40
C TYR A 45 -6.58 0.96 -8.31
N THR A 46 -6.33 -0.29 -7.92
CA THR A 46 -7.09 -0.96 -6.86
C THR A 46 -6.83 -0.30 -5.50
N MET A 47 -5.57 0.01 -5.18
CA MET A 47 -5.23 0.74 -3.96
C MET A 47 -5.81 2.15 -3.96
N TRP A 48 -5.60 2.91 -5.04
CA TRP A 48 -6.19 4.25 -5.17
C TRP A 48 -7.70 4.24 -5.01
N LYS A 49 -8.40 3.30 -5.66
CA LYS A 49 -9.86 3.23 -5.59
C LYS A 49 -10.35 2.94 -4.17
N ALA A 50 -9.61 2.16 -3.39
CA ALA A 50 -9.95 1.85 -2.01
C ALA A 50 -9.75 3.05 -1.07
N HIS A 51 -8.73 3.87 -1.32
CA HIS A 51 -8.33 5.01 -0.49
C HIS A 51 -8.47 6.35 -1.20
N LYS A 52 -9.42 6.48 -2.13
CA LYS A 52 -9.59 7.68 -2.97
C LYS A 52 -9.81 8.92 -2.11
N HIS A 53 -10.50 8.76 -0.98
CA HIS A 53 -10.78 9.86 -0.06
C HIS A 53 -9.50 10.46 0.53
N ASP A 54 -8.52 9.61 0.87
CA ASP A 54 -7.31 10.03 1.57
C ASP A 54 -6.19 10.42 0.60
N LEU A 55 -6.21 9.84 -0.61
CA LEU A 55 -5.18 10.06 -1.64
C LEU A 55 -5.50 11.18 -2.63
N GLY A 56 -6.75 11.63 -2.71
CA GLY A 56 -7.17 12.56 -3.76
C GLY A 56 -7.07 11.96 -5.16
N ASP A 57 -6.60 12.74 -6.13
CA ASP A 57 -6.50 12.28 -7.51
C ASP A 57 -5.34 11.30 -7.71
N LEU A 58 -5.57 10.32 -8.61
CA LEU A 58 -4.63 9.22 -8.85
C LEU A 58 -3.22 9.70 -9.26
N THR A 59 -3.14 10.87 -9.89
CA THR A 59 -1.91 11.48 -10.41
C THR A 59 -1.12 12.26 -9.37
N ASP A 60 -1.74 12.61 -8.24
CA ASP A 60 -1.12 13.47 -7.23
C ASP A 60 -0.13 12.67 -6.36
N GLN A 61 -0.26 11.34 -6.39
CA GLN A 61 0.47 10.42 -5.53
C GLN A 61 1.71 9.85 -6.21
N ARG A 62 2.79 9.73 -5.43
CA ARG A 62 4.04 9.12 -5.90
C ARG A 62 4.06 7.63 -5.60
N TRP A 63 3.50 6.85 -6.52
CA TRP A 63 3.39 5.40 -6.40
C TRP A 63 4.73 4.67 -6.48
N ILE A 64 5.19 4.12 -5.35
CA ILE A 64 6.27 3.13 -5.30
C ILE A 64 5.62 1.75 -5.34
N THR A 65 6.04 0.90 -6.29
CA THR A 65 5.47 -0.45 -6.38
C THR A 65 6.48 -1.50 -6.78
N MET A 66 6.34 -2.70 -6.24
CA MET A 66 7.22 -3.82 -6.50
C MET A 66 6.41 -5.12 -6.63
N CYS A 67 6.73 -5.96 -7.62
CA CYS A 67 6.11 -7.28 -7.75
C CYS A 67 6.77 -8.28 -6.80
N ILE A 68 6.06 -8.66 -5.73
CA ILE A 68 6.61 -9.52 -4.69
C ILE A 68 6.36 -11.00 -4.98
N ALA A 69 5.25 -11.35 -5.65
CA ALA A 69 4.95 -12.72 -6.02
C ALA A 69 4.29 -12.79 -7.40
N LYS A 70 4.60 -13.84 -8.17
CA LYS A 70 4.04 -14.07 -9.51
C LYS A 70 3.25 -15.37 -9.52
N ARG A 71 2.18 -15.41 -10.34
CA ARG A 71 1.36 -16.62 -10.57
C ARG A 71 0.83 -17.28 -9.28
N VAL A 72 0.43 -16.47 -8.31
CA VAL A 72 -0.19 -16.96 -7.07
C VAL A 72 -1.69 -17.21 -7.24
N ASP A 73 -2.22 -18.13 -6.44
CA ASP A 73 -3.65 -18.32 -6.25
C ASP A 73 -4.13 -17.47 -5.05
N ARG A 74 -4.62 -16.27 -5.36
CA ARG A 74 -5.11 -15.29 -4.38
C ARG A 74 -6.30 -14.55 -4.99
N PRO A 75 -7.30 -14.14 -4.17
CA PRO A 75 -8.38 -13.30 -4.66
C PRO A 75 -7.83 -11.94 -5.09
N ARG A 76 -8.45 -11.35 -6.12
CA ARG A 76 -8.11 -10.00 -6.57
C ARG A 76 -8.48 -8.97 -5.51
N GLY A 77 -7.58 -8.04 -5.21
CA GLY A 77 -7.84 -6.97 -4.25
C GLY A 77 -6.68 -6.70 -3.32
N ILE A 78 -6.94 -5.86 -2.31
CA ILE A 78 -6.04 -5.64 -1.19
C ILE A 78 -6.02 -6.92 -0.33
N LEU A 79 -4.82 -7.40 -0.01
CA LEU A 79 -4.60 -8.55 0.86
C LEU A 79 -4.61 -8.08 2.32
N PRO A 80 -5.01 -8.95 3.25
CA PRO A 80 -5.09 -8.57 4.65
C PRO A 80 -3.70 -8.24 5.24
N PRO A 81 -3.62 -7.41 6.28
CA PRO A 81 -2.35 -6.98 6.89
C PRO A 81 -1.56 -8.14 7.53
N ASN A 82 -2.22 -9.26 7.83
CA ASN A 82 -1.59 -10.47 8.35
C ASN A 82 -1.16 -11.46 7.24
N ASP A 83 -1.25 -11.10 5.96
CA ASP A 83 -0.84 -11.97 4.87
C ASP A 83 0.65 -12.35 5.00
N PRO A 84 1.02 -13.63 4.88
CA PRO A 84 2.42 -14.06 5.04
C PRO A 84 3.38 -13.40 4.05
N LEU A 85 2.87 -12.89 2.92
CA LEU A 85 3.70 -12.16 1.95
C LEU A 85 4.26 -10.85 2.50
N TRP A 86 3.70 -10.28 3.58
CA TRP A 86 4.31 -9.15 4.28
C TRP A 86 5.68 -9.48 4.89
N ARG A 87 5.96 -10.76 5.13
CA ARG A 87 7.26 -11.26 5.61
C ARG A 87 8.17 -11.73 4.46
N SER A 88 7.82 -11.37 3.21
CA SER A 88 8.61 -11.77 2.05
C SER A 88 10.02 -11.19 2.14
N PRO A 89 11.07 -12.00 1.89
CA PRO A 89 12.45 -11.53 1.92
C PRO A 89 12.73 -10.45 0.87
N LYS A 90 11.84 -10.28 -0.14
CA LYS A 90 11.92 -9.18 -1.11
C LYS A 90 11.68 -7.79 -0.50
N PHE A 91 11.21 -7.71 0.75
CA PHE A 91 11.12 -6.46 1.50
C PHE A 91 12.40 -6.12 2.26
N CYS A 92 13.14 -7.13 2.72
CA CYS A 92 14.52 -6.94 3.09
C CYS A 92 15.29 -6.62 1.79
N GLY A 93 16.18 -5.64 1.84
CA GLY A 93 17.07 -5.33 0.72
C GLY A 93 17.88 -6.56 0.29
N PRO A 94 18.67 -6.46 -0.79
CA PRO A 94 19.54 -7.56 -1.20
C PRO A 94 20.37 -8.00 0.02
N GLU A 95 20.17 -9.25 0.45
CA GLU A 95 21.04 -9.89 1.43
C GLU A 95 22.48 -9.72 0.94
N GLU A 96 23.34 -9.28 1.84
CA GLU A 96 24.79 -9.25 1.66
C GLU A 96 25.26 -10.53 0.97
N GLU A 97 25.84 -10.39 -0.24
CA GLU A 97 26.83 -11.35 -0.72
C GLU A 97 28.03 -11.27 0.23
N VAL A 98 27.99 -12.01 1.33
CA VAL A 98 29.19 -12.31 2.10
C VAL A 98 29.90 -13.46 1.39
N ALA A 99 30.84 -13.09 0.52
CA ALA A 99 31.89 -13.96 0.02
C ALA A 99 32.98 -14.19 1.09
#